data_AF-A0A7W0FM95-F1
#
_entry.id   AF-A0A7W0FM95-F1
#
_cell.length_a   1.000
_cell.length_b   1.000
_cell.length_c   1.000
_cell.angle_alpha   90.00
_cell.angle_beta   90.00
_cell.angle_gamma   90.00
#
_symmetry.space_group_name_H-M   'P 1'
#
loop_
_entity.id
_entity.type
_entity.pdbx_description
1 polymer ?
#
loop_
_entity_poly.entity_id
_entity_poly.type
_entity_poly.pdbx_seq_one_letter_code
_entity_poly.pdbx_strand_id
1 'polypeptide(L)'
;LTWGEWDATVLLLVAYAASGIGLGAASLVWNYVATPDAEARRPIGVIVWGTTISVTPFLALQVAAGTRDVFSTFGFWAWAPEVTLAPGDTPIVYSDGVTEAMDDDEEMYGEERLLALARRVRSSPIDEVVTTIINEVQLFSGTVQEDDLTLVVGRAR
;
A
#
# COMPACT_ATOMS: atom_id res chain seq x y z
N LEU A 1 -12.30 32.72 0.29
CA LEU A 1 -11.59 31.96 1.35
C LEU A 1 -10.18 32.51 1.44
N THR A 2 -9.91 33.22 2.52
CA THR A 2 -8.69 34.00 2.76
C THR A 2 -7.49 33.08 2.96
N TRP A 3 -6.38 33.37 2.28
CA TRP A 3 -5.07 32.83 2.61
C TRP A 3 -4.75 33.19 4.07
N GLY A 4 -4.49 32.22 4.95
CA GLY A 4 -3.86 32.56 6.22
C GLY A 4 -3.92 31.56 7.37
N GLU A 5 -4.96 30.76 7.55
CA GLU A 5 -5.10 29.99 8.80
C GLU A 5 -4.92 28.50 8.54
N TRP A 6 -3.70 28.03 8.81
CA TRP A 6 -3.46 26.61 8.99
C TRP A 6 -4.13 26.18 10.29
N ASP A 7 -5.17 25.37 10.19
CA ASP A 7 -5.79 24.72 11.34
C ASP A 7 -4.72 23.95 12.13
N ALA A 8 -4.74 24.04 13.46
CA ALA A 8 -3.85 23.31 14.36
C ALA A 8 -3.81 21.80 14.03
N THR A 9 -4.93 21.25 13.57
CA THR A 9 -5.04 19.86 13.10
C THR A 9 -4.12 19.58 11.91
N VAL A 10 -4.10 20.48 10.92
CA VAL A 10 -3.24 20.34 9.72
C VAL A 10 -1.77 20.47 10.10
N LEU A 11 -1.43 21.40 11.00
CA LEU A 11 -0.06 21.57 11.49
C LEU A 11 0.44 20.34 12.25
N LEU A 12 -0.39 19.77 13.13
CA LEU A 12 -0.06 18.55 13.85
C LEU A 12 0.15 17.35 12.92
N LEU A 13 -0.68 17.22 11.89
CA LEU A 13 -0.59 16.12 10.93
C LEU A 13 0.66 16.24 10.05
N VAL A 14 0.99 17.45 9.58
CA VAL A 14 2.23 17.72 8.85
C VAL A 14 3.45 17.45 9.73
N ALA A 15 3.43 17.89 10.99
CA ALA A 15 4.51 17.62 11.94
C ALA A 15 4.69 16.12 12.21
N TYR A 16 3.60 15.39 12.40
CA TYR A 16 3.62 13.93 12.57
C TYR A 16 4.22 13.23 11.34
N ALA A 17 3.75 13.54 10.13
CA ALA A 17 4.26 12.93 8.91
C ALA A 17 5.74 13.27 8.66
N ALA A 18 6.14 14.53 8.88
CA ALA A 18 7.53 14.96 8.79
C ALA A 18 8.43 14.26 9.82
N SER A 19 7.90 13.93 11.01
CA SER A 19 8.65 13.21 12.04
C SER A 19 8.99 11.78 11.65
N GLY A 20 8.07 11.05 11.00
CA GLY A 20 8.33 9.69 10.51
C GLY A 20 9.42 9.64 9.44
N ILE A 21 9.35 10.54 8.46
CA ILE A 21 10.36 10.66 7.40
C ILE A 21 11.70 11.12 8.00
N GLY A 22 11.67 12.10 8.91
CA GLY A 22 12.87 12.62 9.57
C GLY A 22 13.59 11.56 10.40
N LEU A 23 12.86 10.76 11.18
CA LEU A 23 13.41 9.65 11.96
C LEU A 23 13.96 8.53 11.06
N GLY A 24 13.25 8.18 9.99
CA GLY A 24 13.72 7.20 9.01
C GLY A 24 15.03 7.63 8.33
N ALA A 25 15.10 8.88 7.87
CA ALA A 25 16.29 9.45 7.26
C ALA A 25 17.47 9.53 8.25
N ALA A 26 17.22 9.99 9.48
CA ALA A 26 18.24 10.06 10.52
C ALA A 26 18.78 8.66 10.88
N SER A 27 17.89 7.67 11.02
CA SER A 27 18.26 6.26 11.26
C SER A 27 19.09 5.68 10.12
N LEU A 28 18.70 5.97 8.87
CA LEU A 28 19.40 5.49 7.69
C LEU A 28 20.81 6.10 7.56
N VAL A 29 20.94 7.41 7.78
CA VAL A 29 22.24 8.10 7.80
C VAL A 29 23.10 7.61 8.96
N TRP A 30 22.51 7.41 10.14
CA TRP A 30 23.21 6.85 11.29
C TRP A 30 23.77 5.47 10.98
N ASN A 31 22.96 4.58 10.38
CA ASN A 31 23.41 3.25 9.95
C ASN A 31 24.55 3.33 8.93
N TYR A 32 24.45 4.22 7.94
CA TYR A 32 25.52 4.41 6.95
C TYR A 32 26.86 4.82 7.57
N VAL A 33 26.84 5.76 8.52
CA VAL A 33 28.07 6.25 9.19
C VAL A 33 28.59 5.23 10.18
N ALA A 34 27.71 4.54 10.91
CA ALA A 34 28.06 3.60 11.97
C ALA A 34 28.61 2.26 11.45
N THR A 35 28.21 1.80 10.26
CA THR A 35 28.76 0.58 9.64
C THR A 35 30.24 0.80 9.29
N PRO A 36 31.24 0.08 9.81
CA PRO A 36 32.67 0.34 9.52
C PRO A 36 33.13 -0.23 8.17
N ASP A 37 32.50 -1.31 7.75
CA ASP A 37 32.85 -2.08 6.56
C ASP A 37 32.35 -1.41 5.26
N ALA A 38 33.24 -1.29 4.28
CA ALA A 38 32.92 -0.59 3.03
C ALA A 38 31.98 -1.40 2.14
N GLU A 39 32.04 -2.72 2.21
CA GLU A 39 31.20 -3.62 1.42
C GLU A 39 29.75 -3.60 1.92
N ALA A 40 29.55 -3.63 3.24
CA ALA A 40 28.26 -3.47 3.89
C ALA A 40 27.67 -2.04 3.78
N ARG A 41 28.51 -1.00 3.70
CA ARG A 41 28.06 0.40 3.51
C ARG A 41 27.45 0.67 2.13
N ARG A 42 27.89 -0.06 1.10
CA ARG A 42 27.51 0.20 -0.30
C ARG A 42 26.00 0.14 -0.53
N PRO A 43 25.25 -0.92 -0.16
CA PRO A 43 23.81 -0.96 -0.33
C PRO A 43 23.09 0.13 0.48
N ILE A 44 23.53 0.39 1.72
CA ILE A 44 22.96 1.45 2.57
C ILE A 44 23.14 2.82 1.90
N GLY A 45 24.32 3.10 1.35
CA GLY A 45 24.61 4.35 0.65
C GLY A 45 23.72 4.57 -0.58
N VAL A 46 23.41 3.52 -1.34
CA VAL A 46 22.47 3.60 -2.47
C VAL A 46 21.07 4.00 -1.99
N ILE A 47 20.61 3.42 -0.88
CA ILE A 47 19.31 3.76 -0.28
C ILE A 47 19.34 5.21 0.23
N VAL A 48 20.40 5.65 0.92
CA VAL A 48 20.54 7.03 1.41
C VAL A 48 20.44 8.04 0.28
N TRP A 49 21.20 7.83 -0.81
CA TRP A 49 21.19 8.75 -1.95
C TRP A 49 19.87 8.67 -2.73
N GLY A 50 19.30 7.48 -2.90
CA GLY A 50 17.99 7.29 -3.51
C GLY A 50 16.88 8.01 -2.75
N THR A 51 16.83 7.86 -1.42
CA THR A 51 15.87 8.56 -0.56
C THR A 51 16.10 10.07 -0.61
N THR A 52 17.36 10.53 -0.53
CA THR A 52 17.67 11.96 -0.54
C THR A 52 17.26 12.63 -1.85
N ILE A 53 17.54 11.99 -3.00
CA ILE A 53 17.23 12.54 -4.33
C ILE A 53 15.73 12.46 -4.65
N SER A 54 15.03 11.41 -4.21
CA SER A 54 13.61 11.21 -4.55
C SER A 54 12.66 11.91 -3.56
N VAL A 55 12.91 11.82 -2.26
CA VAL A 55 11.97 12.32 -1.23
C VAL A 55 12.13 13.82 -0.98
N THR A 56 13.37 14.34 -0.98
CA THR A 56 13.63 15.76 -0.65
C THR A 56 12.97 16.73 -1.63
N PRO A 57 13.10 16.57 -2.97
CA PRO A 57 12.44 17.48 -3.91
C PRO A 57 10.92 17.40 -3.83
N PHE A 58 10.37 16.20 -3.60
CA PHE A 58 8.95 15.99 -3.43
C PHE A 58 8.41 16.73 -2.20
N LEU A 59 9.07 16.61 -1.05
CA LEU A 59 8.69 17.35 0.17
C LEU A 59 8.85 18.86 -0.01
N ALA A 60 9.91 19.32 -0.67
CA ALA A 60 10.12 20.73 -0.96
C ALA A 60 9.02 21.30 -1.87
N LEU A 61 8.62 20.55 -2.89
CA LEU A 61 7.50 20.92 -3.77
C LEU A 61 6.17 20.95 -3.00
N GLN A 62 5.93 20.02 -2.08
CA GLN A 62 4.72 20.03 -1.24
C GLN A 62 4.64 21.26 -0.33
N VAL A 63 5.75 21.64 0.30
CA VAL A 63 5.84 22.85 1.13
C VAL A 63 5.61 24.10 0.27
N ALA A 64 6.21 24.16 -0.92
CA ALA A 64 6.08 25.29 -1.84
C ALA A 64 4.69 25.41 -2.47
N ALA A 65 4.05 24.28 -2.81
CA ALA A 65 2.70 24.23 -3.36
C ALA A 65 1.62 24.52 -2.33
N GLY A 66 1.99 24.55 -1.04
CA GLY A 66 1.11 24.89 0.07
C GLY A 66 -0.08 23.94 0.15
N THR A 67 0.18 22.66 0.48
CA THR A 67 -0.65 21.69 1.23
C THR A 67 -2.19 21.66 1.08
N ARG A 68 -2.80 22.36 0.12
CA ARG A 68 -4.26 22.42 -0.03
C ARG A 68 -4.87 21.05 -0.25
N ASP A 69 -4.04 20.08 -0.60
CA ASP A 69 -4.40 18.70 -0.80
C ASP A 69 -3.34 17.74 -0.24
N VAL A 70 -2.96 17.93 1.04
CA VAL A 70 -2.04 17.04 1.78
C VAL A 70 -2.43 15.58 1.59
N PHE A 71 -3.72 15.25 1.60
CA PHE A 71 -4.14 13.84 1.54
C PHE A 71 -4.11 13.24 0.12
N SER A 72 -4.42 13.99 -0.94
CA SER A 72 -4.24 13.47 -2.31
C SER A 72 -2.76 13.41 -2.72
N THR A 73 -1.92 14.28 -2.15
CA THR A 73 -0.50 14.39 -2.51
C THR A 73 0.38 13.44 -1.70
N PHE A 74 0.06 13.13 -0.43
CA PHE A 74 0.81 12.14 0.35
C PHE A 74 0.61 10.68 -0.14
N GLY A 75 -0.25 10.46 -1.14
CA GLY A 75 -0.46 9.16 -1.79
C GLY A 75 0.65 8.69 -2.73
N PHE A 76 1.91 9.14 -2.61
CA PHE A 76 2.96 8.55 -3.48
C PHE A 76 3.13 7.04 -3.26
N TRP A 77 2.78 6.56 -2.07
CA TRP A 77 2.70 5.13 -1.72
C TRP A 77 1.30 4.53 -1.91
N ALA A 78 0.28 5.34 -2.17
CA ALA A 78 -1.10 4.93 -2.34
C ALA A 78 -1.77 5.81 -3.41
N TRP A 79 -1.48 5.49 -4.67
CA TRP A 79 -2.23 6.02 -5.80
C TRP A 79 -3.36 5.03 -6.11
N ALA A 80 -4.61 5.47 -5.95
CA ALA A 80 -5.76 4.72 -6.41
C ALA A 80 -6.69 5.67 -7.18
N PRO A 81 -7.14 5.30 -8.39
CA PRO A 81 -8.17 6.06 -9.07
C PRO A 81 -9.48 6.01 -8.28
N GLU A 82 -10.24 7.11 -8.26
CA GLU A 82 -11.59 7.10 -7.71
C GLU A 82 -12.51 6.27 -8.61
N VAL A 83 -13.28 5.38 -7.99
CA VAL A 83 -14.29 4.56 -8.68
C VAL A 83 -15.65 4.81 -8.04
N THR A 84 -16.65 5.18 -8.85
CA THR A 84 -18.03 5.29 -8.40
C THR A 84 -18.69 3.91 -8.48
N LEU A 85 -19.19 3.41 -7.36
CA LEU A 85 -19.93 2.16 -7.29
C LEU A 85 -21.43 2.41 -7.50
N ALA A 86 -22.06 1.61 -8.35
CA ALA A 86 -23.51 1.57 -8.51
C ALA A 86 -24.16 0.65 -7.47
N PRO A 87 -25.43 0.86 -7.11
CA PRO A 87 -26.16 -0.07 -6.25
C PRO A 87 -26.13 -1.50 -6.81
N GLY A 88 -25.73 -2.45 -5.98
CA GLY A 88 -25.55 -3.85 -6.37
C GLY A 88 -24.11 -4.23 -6.78
N ASP A 89 -23.21 -3.27 -6.96
CA ASP A 89 -21.79 -3.56 -7.16
C ASP A 89 -21.19 -4.23 -5.91
N THR A 90 -20.30 -5.18 -6.15
CA THR A 90 -19.61 -5.94 -5.09
C THR A 90 -18.11 -5.66 -5.20
N PRO A 91 -17.59 -4.60 -4.55
CA PRO A 91 -16.14 -4.36 -4.50
C PRO A 91 -15.45 -5.47 -3.70
N ILE A 92 -14.32 -5.92 -4.23
CA ILE A 92 -13.43 -6.90 -3.60
C ILE A 92 -12.05 -6.26 -3.53
N VAL A 93 -11.50 -6.17 -2.32
CA VAL A 93 -10.15 -5.64 -2.04
C VAL A 93 -9.35 -6.76 -1.40
N TYR A 94 -8.12 -6.96 -1.86
CA TYR A 94 -7.27 -8.06 -1.43
C TYR A 94 -5.80 -7.64 -1.33
N SER A 95 -5.01 -8.35 -0.52
CA SER A 95 -3.54 -8.29 -0.55
C SER A 95 -2.97 -9.20 -1.64
N ASP A 96 -1.74 -8.91 -2.06
CA ASP A 96 -0.94 -9.76 -2.97
C ASP A 96 -0.86 -11.22 -2.51
N GLY A 97 -0.87 -11.50 -1.21
CA GLY A 97 -0.97 -12.87 -0.69
C GLY A 97 -2.13 -13.72 -1.24
N VAL A 98 -3.18 -13.11 -1.81
CA VAL A 98 -4.25 -13.82 -2.55
C VAL A 98 -3.82 -14.24 -3.95
N THR A 99 -3.19 -13.33 -4.71
CA THR A 99 -2.83 -13.55 -6.11
C THR A 99 -1.48 -14.24 -6.28
N GLU A 100 -0.57 -14.05 -5.33
CA GLU A 100 0.77 -14.65 -5.30
C GLU A 100 0.79 -16.01 -4.60
N ALA A 101 -0.36 -16.50 -4.09
CA ALA A 101 -0.48 -17.87 -3.61
C ALA A 101 -0.06 -18.85 -4.73
N MET A 102 0.92 -19.71 -4.44
CA MET A 102 1.50 -20.64 -5.41
C MET A 102 1.01 -22.06 -5.20
N ASP A 103 0.82 -22.79 -6.30
CA ASP A 103 0.62 -24.24 -6.25
C ASP A 103 1.95 -25.01 -6.16
N ASP A 104 1.87 -26.35 -6.16
CA ASP A 104 3.02 -27.25 -6.08
C ASP A 104 4.00 -27.11 -7.28
N ASP A 105 3.54 -26.53 -8.40
CA ASP A 105 4.33 -26.29 -9.61
C ASP A 105 4.92 -24.85 -9.64
N GLU A 106 4.84 -24.11 -8.53
CA GLU A 106 5.24 -22.70 -8.39
C GLU A 106 4.43 -21.75 -9.31
N GLU A 107 3.23 -22.15 -9.75
CA GLU A 107 2.34 -21.28 -10.52
C GLU A 107 1.52 -20.41 -9.57
N MET A 108 1.56 -19.08 -9.77
CA MET A 108 0.73 -18.14 -9.02
C MET A 108 -0.76 -18.30 -9.35
N TYR A 109 -1.62 -18.13 -8.35
CA TYR A 109 -3.08 -18.13 -8.54
C TYR A 109 -3.51 -17.10 -9.59
N GLY A 110 -2.98 -15.87 -9.46
CA GLY A 110 -3.15 -14.79 -10.42
C GLY A 110 -4.51 -14.07 -10.37
N GLU A 111 -4.54 -12.88 -10.96
CA GLU A 111 -5.72 -12.02 -10.98
C GLU A 111 -6.85 -12.59 -11.85
N GLU A 112 -6.53 -13.30 -12.94
CA GLU A 112 -7.52 -13.83 -13.87
C GLU A 112 -8.41 -14.89 -13.21
N ARG A 113 -7.83 -15.80 -12.42
CA ARG A 113 -8.57 -16.83 -11.68
C ARG A 113 -9.45 -16.19 -10.62
N LEU A 114 -8.90 -15.24 -9.86
CA LEU A 114 -9.65 -14.48 -8.86
C LEU A 114 -10.85 -13.75 -9.47
N LEU A 115 -10.64 -13.05 -10.60
CA LEU A 115 -11.70 -12.34 -11.30
C LEU A 115 -12.78 -13.28 -11.84
N ALA A 116 -12.39 -14.44 -12.37
CA ALA A 116 -13.32 -15.46 -12.84
C ALA A 116 -14.17 -16.03 -11.68
N LEU A 117 -13.55 -16.31 -10.54
CA LEU A 117 -14.25 -16.79 -9.34
C LEU A 117 -15.20 -15.72 -8.79
N ALA A 118 -14.71 -14.50 -8.59
CA ALA A 118 -15.50 -13.36 -8.14
C ALA A 118 -16.75 -13.15 -8.99
N ARG A 119 -16.64 -13.25 -10.32
CA ARG A 119 -17.77 -13.15 -11.24
C ARG A 119 -18.81 -14.25 -11.06
N ARG A 120 -18.41 -15.47 -10.68
CA ARG A 120 -19.31 -16.61 -10.42
C ARG A 120 -20.06 -16.43 -9.12
N VAL A 121 -19.39 -15.96 -8.07
CA VAL A 121 -19.97 -15.84 -6.72
C VAL A 121 -20.60 -14.48 -6.43
N ARG A 122 -20.51 -13.49 -7.33
CA ARG A 122 -20.96 -12.10 -7.09
C ARG A 122 -22.38 -11.93 -6.54
N SER A 123 -23.29 -12.84 -6.89
CA SER A 123 -24.70 -12.78 -6.47
C SER A 123 -24.98 -13.52 -5.16
N SER A 124 -24.00 -14.22 -4.60
CA SER A 124 -24.11 -14.93 -3.33
C SER A 124 -24.15 -13.96 -2.13
N PRO A 125 -24.60 -14.42 -0.96
CA PRO A 125 -24.36 -13.75 0.32
C PRO A 125 -22.87 -13.38 0.50
N ILE A 126 -22.57 -12.24 1.14
CA ILE A 126 -21.19 -11.71 1.25
C ILE A 126 -20.27 -12.68 2.00
N ASP A 127 -20.78 -13.30 3.05
CA ASP A 127 -20.11 -14.33 3.83
C ASP A 127 -19.76 -15.57 2.99
N GLU A 128 -20.65 -15.98 2.09
CA GLU A 128 -20.39 -17.04 1.12
C GLU A 128 -19.33 -16.62 0.09
N VAL A 129 -19.35 -15.37 -0.39
CA VAL A 129 -18.33 -14.84 -1.30
C VAL A 129 -16.94 -14.91 -0.67
N VAL A 130 -16.79 -14.38 0.56
CA VAL A 130 -15.53 -14.38 1.30
C VAL A 130 -15.04 -15.81 1.52
N THR A 131 -15.91 -16.68 2.04
CA THR A 131 -15.54 -18.07 2.36
C THR A 131 -15.17 -18.85 1.10
N THR A 132 -15.87 -18.64 -0.01
CA THR A 132 -15.59 -19.33 -1.28
C THR A 132 -14.25 -18.91 -1.87
N ILE A 133 -13.93 -17.61 -1.84
CA ILE A 133 -12.65 -17.11 -2.37
C ILE A 133 -11.48 -17.63 -1.51
N ILE A 134 -11.58 -17.53 -0.19
CA ILE A 134 -10.52 -18.01 0.71
C ILE A 134 -10.29 -19.51 0.53
N ASN A 135 -11.36 -20.30 0.50
CA ASN A 135 -11.24 -21.75 0.35
C ASN A 135 -10.64 -22.14 -1.01
N GLU A 136 -11.01 -21.47 -2.10
CA GLU A 136 -10.46 -21.78 -3.42
C GLU A 136 -8.96 -21.48 -3.47
N VAL A 137 -8.53 -20.35 -2.91
CA VAL A 137 -7.10 -19.96 -2.87
C VAL A 137 -6.31 -20.94 -2.00
N GLN A 138 -6.83 -21.31 -0.84
CA GLN A 138 -6.20 -22.32 0.02
C GLN A 138 -6.16 -23.72 -0.60
N LEU A 139 -7.21 -24.10 -1.35
CA LEU A 139 -7.22 -25.37 -2.08
C LEU A 139 -6.20 -25.36 -3.22
N PHE A 140 -5.97 -24.21 -3.84
CA PHE A 140 -4.96 -24.04 -4.89
C PHE A 140 -3.54 -24.10 -4.32
N SER A 141 -3.24 -23.37 -3.23
CA SER A 141 -1.90 -23.35 -2.61
C SER A 141 -1.59 -24.58 -1.75
N GLY A 142 -2.59 -25.42 -1.47
CA GLY A 142 -2.40 -26.67 -0.76
C GLY A 142 -2.01 -26.46 0.70
N THR A 143 -0.78 -26.83 1.07
CA THR A 143 -0.32 -26.82 2.47
C THR A 143 0.64 -25.68 2.80
N VAL A 144 1.15 -24.98 1.79
CA VAL A 144 2.17 -23.93 1.95
C VAL A 144 1.58 -22.62 1.50
N GLN A 145 1.25 -21.77 2.47
CA GLN A 145 0.90 -20.38 2.22
C GLN A 145 2.10 -19.53 2.64
N GLU A 146 2.71 -18.83 1.69
CA GLU A 146 3.93 -18.05 1.93
C GLU A 146 3.64 -16.69 2.58
N ASP A 147 2.46 -16.11 2.32
CA ASP A 147 2.08 -14.77 2.77
C ASP A 147 0.64 -14.69 3.31
N ASP A 148 0.37 -13.65 4.11
CA ASP A 148 -0.92 -13.44 4.78
C ASP A 148 -2.06 -13.14 3.79
N LEU A 149 -3.12 -13.95 3.84
CA LEU A 149 -4.33 -13.77 3.03
C LEU A 149 -5.26 -12.72 3.66
N THR A 150 -5.38 -11.56 3.02
CA THR A 150 -6.35 -10.52 3.40
C THR A 150 -7.38 -10.31 2.30
N LEU A 151 -8.66 -10.38 2.67
CA LEU A 151 -9.79 -10.16 1.76
C LEU A 151 -10.88 -9.31 2.43
N VAL A 152 -11.32 -8.26 1.75
CA VAL A 152 -12.44 -7.41 2.16
C VAL A 152 -13.46 -7.35 1.03
N VAL A 153 -14.71 -7.70 1.34
CA VAL A 153 -15.82 -7.70 0.38
C VAL A 153 -16.93 -6.80 0.90
N GLY A 154 -17.42 -5.90 0.03
CA GLY A 154 -18.54 -5.02 0.33
C GLY A 154 -19.67 -5.19 -0.68
N ARG A 155 -20.83 -4.60 -0.38
CA ARG A 155 -21.92 -4.44 -1.36
C ARG A 155 -22.45 -3.02 -1.33
N ALA A 156 -22.35 -2.34 -2.46
CA ALA A 156 -22.89 -1.00 -2.63
C ALA A 156 -24.42 -1.06 -2.53
N ARG A 157 -25.00 -0.17 -1.72
CA ARG A 157 -26.44 -0.03 -1.51
C ARG A 157 -26.96 1.24 -2.14
#